data_AF-A4WNW8-F1
#
_entry.id   AF-A4WNW8-F1
#
_cell.length_a   1.000
_cell.length_b   1.000
_cell.length_c   1.000
_cell.angle_alpha   90.00
_cell.angle_beta   90.00
_cell.angle_gamma   90.00
#
_symmetry.space_group_name_H-M   'P 1'
#
loop_
_entity.id
_entity.type
_entity.pdbx_description
1 polymer ?
#
loop_
_entity_poly.entity_id
_entity_poly.type
_entity_poly.pdbx_seq_one_letter_code
_entity_poly.pdbx_strand_id
1 'polypeptide(L)'
;MSNLFWLTDAQMARLQPFFPKSHGKPRVDDRRVLSGIIFINRNGLRWCDAPKEYGPPKTLYNRWKRWSDKGVFARMMVGLAAEAAVPKTVMIDATYLKAHRTATSLRSKKGGQATRGAV
;
A
#
# COMPACT_ATOMS: atom_id res chain seq x y z
N MET A 1 22.72 -18.98 4.33
CA MET A 1 21.31 -19.26 3.96
C MET A 1 20.64 -17.93 3.70
N SER A 2 20.14 -17.69 2.49
CA SER A 2 19.46 -16.43 2.18
C SER A 2 18.09 -16.41 2.89
N ASN A 3 17.86 -15.42 3.74
CA ASN A 3 16.61 -15.24 4.49
C ASN A 3 15.52 -14.67 3.58
N LEU A 4 15.24 -15.36 2.46
CA LEU A 4 14.26 -14.96 1.47
C LEU A 4 12.85 -15.32 1.96
N PHE A 5 11.92 -14.41 1.72
CA PHE A 5 10.51 -14.65 1.96
C PHE A 5 9.87 -15.36 0.76
N TRP A 6 9.20 -16.49 1.00
CA TRP A 6 8.42 -17.19 -0.03
C TRP A 6 7.02 -17.47 0.52
N LEU A 7 6.01 -17.09 -0.25
CA LEU A 7 4.64 -17.50 0.06
C LEU A 7 4.55 -19.02 -0.04
N THR A 8 3.83 -19.65 0.89
CA THR A 8 3.51 -21.08 0.80
C THR A 8 2.37 -21.31 -0.18
N ASP A 9 2.18 -22.55 -0.64
CA ASP A 9 1.07 -22.89 -1.53
C ASP A 9 -0.29 -22.63 -0.88
N ALA A 10 -0.41 -22.90 0.42
CA ALA A 10 -1.62 -22.58 1.18
C ALA A 10 -1.89 -21.07 1.24
N GLN A 11 -0.87 -20.23 1.43
CA GLN A 11 -1.02 -18.77 1.38
C GLN A 11 -1.39 -18.30 -0.03
N MET A 12 -0.78 -18.89 -1.06
CA MET A 12 -1.12 -18.59 -2.46
C MET A 12 -2.57 -18.94 -2.80
N ALA A 13 -3.07 -20.08 -2.34
CA ALA A 13 -4.46 -20.48 -2.55
C ALA A 13 -5.45 -19.45 -1.98
N ARG A 14 -5.15 -18.88 -0.80
CA ARG A 14 -5.97 -17.80 -0.20
C ARG A 14 -5.88 -16.48 -0.96
N LEU A 15 -4.76 -16.21 -1.63
CA LEU A 15 -4.54 -14.97 -2.36
C LEU A 15 -5.05 -15.01 -3.81
N GLN A 16 -5.11 -16.21 -4.41
CA GLN A 16 -5.48 -16.42 -5.80
C GLN A 16 -6.81 -15.76 -6.21
N PRO A 17 -7.90 -15.78 -5.39
CA PRO A 17 -9.17 -15.16 -5.77
C PRO A 17 -9.08 -13.65 -6.05
N PHE A 18 -8.09 -12.97 -5.49
CA PHE A 18 -7.92 -11.52 -5.65
C PHE A 18 -7.07 -11.15 -6.87
N PHE A 19 -6.42 -12.12 -7.51
CA PHE A 19 -5.57 -11.84 -8.65
C PHE A 19 -6.41 -11.39 -9.85
N PRO A 20 -5.98 -10.36 -10.58
CA PRO A 20 -6.68 -9.94 -11.80
C PRO A 20 -6.69 -11.09 -12.81
N LYS A 21 -7.72 -11.22 -13.65
CA LYS A 21 -7.73 -12.24 -14.72
C LYS A 21 -6.62 -12.00 -15.75
N SER A 22 -5.97 -13.06 -16.24
CA SER A 22 -4.94 -12.95 -17.28
C SER A 22 -5.59 -12.75 -18.64
N HIS A 23 -5.02 -11.88 -19.47
CA HIS A 23 -5.45 -11.70 -20.86
C HIS A 23 -4.27 -12.03 -21.77
N GLY A 24 -4.44 -13.00 -22.65
CA GLY A 24 -3.43 -13.40 -23.63
C GLY A 24 -2.25 -14.16 -23.01
N LYS A 25 -1.05 -13.56 -23.05
CA LYS A 25 0.22 -14.23 -22.72
C LYS A 25 0.23 -14.77 -21.28
N PRO A 26 0.75 -16.00 -21.07
CA PRO A 26 0.95 -16.54 -19.72
C PRO A 26 1.75 -15.57 -18.85
N ARG A 27 1.28 -15.38 -17.61
CA ARG A 27 1.95 -14.50 -16.66
C ARG A 27 3.22 -15.13 -16.15
N VAL A 28 4.19 -14.25 -15.87
CA VAL A 28 5.32 -14.59 -15.00
C VAL A 28 4.75 -15.06 -13.66
N ASP A 29 5.35 -16.10 -13.09
CA ASP A 29 4.97 -16.73 -11.82
C ASP A 29 4.59 -15.69 -10.74
N ASP A 30 3.30 -15.66 -10.41
CA ASP A 30 2.73 -14.71 -9.46
C ASP A 30 3.22 -15.00 -8.03
N ARG A 31 3.52 -16.27 -7.67
CA ARG A 31 4.07 -16.62 -6.36
C ARG A 31 5.43 -15.96 -6.16
N ARG A 32 6.32 -16.11 -7.14
CA ARG A 32 7.65 -15.49 -7.11
C ARG A 32 7.60 -13.97 -7.05
N VAL A 33 6.79 -13.36 -7.91
CA VAL A 33 6.71 -11.90 -8.00
C VAL A 33 6.11 -11.31 -6.72
N LEU A 34 5.01 -11.88 -6.20
CA LEU A 34 4.38 -11.39 -4.99
C LEU A 34 5.26 -11.59 -3.76
N SER A 35 5.95 -12.74 -3.66
CA SER A 35 6.92 -12.98 -2.58
C SER A 35 8.04 -11.92 -2.57
N GLY A 36 8.57 -11.56 -3.75
CA GLY A 36 9.57 -10.51 -3.88
C GLY A 36 9.05 -9.13 -3.52
N ILE A 37 7.82 -8.78 -3.93
CA ILE A 37 7.18 -7.51 -3.54
C ILE A 37 7.04 -7.42 -2.02
N ILE A 38 6.56 -8.48 -1.37
CA ILE A 38 6.40 -8.53 0.09
C ILE A 38 7.75 -8.40 0.78
N PHE A 39 8.78 -9.09 0.29
CA PHE A 39 10.14 -9.00 0.83
C PHE A 39 10.68 -7.57 0.78
N ILE A 40 10.52 -6.88 -0.35
CA ILE A 40 10.96 -5.49 -0.53
C ILE A 40 10.23 -4.57 0.43
N ASN A 41 8.89 -4.65 0.47
CA ASN A 41 8.06 -3.78 1.31
C ASN A 41 8.30 -4.01 2.81
N ARG A 42 8.48 -5.27 3.23
CA ARG A 42 8.73 -5.63 4.63
C ARG A 42 10.06 -5.08 5.15
N ASN A 43 11.08 -5.02 4.28
CA ASN A 43 12.43 -4.62 4.65
C ASN A 43 12.77 -3.18 4.24
N GLY A 44 11.86 -2.46 3.58
CA GLY A 44 12.09 -1.09 3.13
C GLY A 44 13.17 -0.96 2.05
N LEU A 45 13.34 -1.98 1.21
CA LEU A 45 14.41 -1.98 0.20
C LEU A 45 14.05 -1.13 -1.02
N ARG A 46 15.06 -0.64 -1.73
CA ARG A 46 14.88 -0.11 -3.08
C ARG A 46 14.60 -1.27 -4.04
N TRP A 47 13.76 -1.04 -5.05
CA TRP A 47 13.44 -2.07 -6.04
C TRP A 47 14.67 -2.65 -6.74
N CYS A 48 15.70 -1.83 -7.00
CA CYS A 48 16.96 -2.27 -7.62
C CYS A 48 17.76 -3.26 -6.78
N ASP A 49 17.54 -3.26 -5.46
CA ASP A 49 18.25 -4.09 -4.50
C ASP A 49 17.51 -5.41 -4.21
N ALA A 50 16.45 -5.70 -4.97
CA ALA A 50 15.69 -6.94 -4.85
C ALA A 50 16.59 -8.17 -5.14
N PRO A 51 16.51 -9.24 -4.32
CA PRO A 51 17.20 -10.50 -4.60
C PRO A 51 16.86 -11.05 -5.99
N LYS A 52 17.88 -11.56 -6.68
CA LYS A 52 17.76 -12.01 -8.09
C LYS A 52 16.81 -13.19 -8.23
N GLU A 53 16.62 -13.96 -7.17
CA GLU A 53 15.72 -15.11 -7.06
C GLU A 53 14.26 -14.74 -7.31
N TYR A 54 13.85 -13.49 -7.02
CA TYR A 54 12.50 -13.01 -7.33
C TYR A 54 12.33 -12.55 -8.78
N GLY A 55 13.43 -12.41 -9.52
CA GLY A 55 13.48 -11.95 -10.89
C GLY A 55 13.78 -10.45 -11.02
N PRO A 56 13.64 -9.89 -12.24
CA PRO A 56 14.10 -8.53 -12.54
C PRO A 56 13.36 -7.46 -11.72
N PRO A 57 14.08 -6.48 -11.12
CA PRO A 57 13.49 -5.34 -10.40
C PRO A 57 12.36 -4.64 -11.13
N LYS A 58 12.54 -4.42 -12.44
CA LYS A 58 11.53 -3.77 -13.30
C LYS A 58 10.23 -4.57 -13.35
N THR A 59 10.29 -5.89 -13.34
CA THR A 59 9.11 -6.77 -13.32
C THR A 59 8.37 -6.66 -12.00
N LEU A 60 9.10 -6.66 -10.87
CA LEU A 60 8.52 -6.52 -9.53
C LEU A 60 7.81 -5.16 -9.39
N TYR A 61 8.50 -4.07 -9.72
CA TYR A 61 7.94 -2.72 -9.64
C TYR A 61 6.73 -2.53 -10.56
N ASN A 62 6.83 -2.94 -11.83
CA ASN A 62 5.73 -2.80 -12.77
C ASN A 62 4.50 -3.60 -12.34
N ARG A 63 4.70 -4.79 -11.73
CA ARG A 63 3.60 -5.58 -11.20
C ARG A 63 2.98 -4.91 -10.00
N TRP A 64 3.79 -4.49 -9.03
CA TRP A 64 3.34 -3.78 -7.85
C TRP A 64 2.52 -2.56 -8.23
N LYS A 65 3.05 -1.68 -9.10
CA LYS A 65 2.34 -0.49 -9.57
C LYS A 65 0.99 -0.82 -10.21
N ARG A 66 0.97 -1.73 -11.20
CA ARG A 66 -0.28 -2.13 -11.88
C ARG A 66 -1.32 -2.74 -10.94
N TRP A 67 -0.89 -3.47 -9.92
CA TRP A 67 -1.79 -4.08 -8.94
C TRP A 67 -2.29 -3.06 -7.92
N SER A 68 -1.44 -2.14 -7.49
CA SER A 68 -1.82 -0.98 -6.66
C SER A 68 -2.86 -0.11 -7.37
N ASP A 69 -2.60 0.28 -8.62
CA ASP A 69 -3.52 1.11 -9.42
C ASP A 69 -4.88 0.43 -9.64
N LYS A 70 -4.91 -0.91 -9.67
CA LYS A 70 -6.14 -1.72 -9.80
C LYS A 70 -6.81 -2.06 -8.47
N GLY A 71 -6.29 -1.56 -7.35
CA GLY A 71 -6.80 -1.84 -6.00
C GLY A 71 -6.67 -3.30 -5.58
N VAL A 72 -5.81 -4.09 -6.21
CA VAL A 72 -5.66 -5.53 -5.93
C VAL A 72 -5.22 -5.76 -4.48
N PHE A 73 -4.20 -5.02 -4.02
CA PHE A 73 -3.71 -5.15 -2.65
C PHE A 73 -4.76 -4.72 -1.62
N ALA A 74 -5.52 -3.65 -1.89
CA ALA A 74 -6.60 -3.22 -1.00
C ALA A 74 -7.67 -4.31 -0.85
N ARG A 75 -8.10 -4.92 -1.97
CA ARG A 75 -9.06 -6.04 -1.92
C ARG A 75 -8.52 -7.26 -1.20
N MET A 76 -7.25 -7.61 -1.38
CA MET A 76 -6.60 -8.69 -0.62
C MET A 76 -6.66 -8.42 0.88
N MET A 77 -6.28 -7.21 1.30
CA MET A 77 -6.26 -6.85 2.72
C MET A 77 -7.67 -6.91 3.33
N VAL A 78 -8.67 -6.33 2.67
CA VAL A 78 -10.06 -6.35 3.15
C VAL A 78 -10.60 -7.78 3.19
N GLY A 79 -10.39 -8.56 2.13
CA GLY A 79 -10.89 -9.94 2.05
C GLY A 79 -10.25 -10.86 3.10
N LEU A 80 -8.94 -10.74 3.33
CA LEU A 80 -8.25 -11.53 4.35
C LEU A 80 -8.59 -11.07 5.78
N ALA A 81 -8.85 -9.78 5.98
CA ALA A 81 -9.25 -9.24 7.28
C ALA A 81 -10.67 -9.68 7.68
N ALA A 82 -11.59 -9.80 6.72
CA ALA A 82 -12.96 -10.24 6.97
C ALA A 82 -13.05 -11.66 7.56
N GLU A 83 -12.10 -12.54 7.23
CA GLU A 83 -12.03 -13.91 7.79
C GLU A 83 -11.40 -13.97 9.19
N ALA A 84 -10.73 -12.91 9.64
CA ALA A 84 -9.97 -12.91 10.89
C ALA A 84 -10.75 -12.18 12.00
N ALA A 85 -11.31 -12.94 12.95
CA ALA A 85 -12.03 -12.38 14.09
C ALA A 85 -11.17 -11.52 15.04
N VAL A 86 -9.85 -11.70 15.02
CA VAL A 86 -8.90 -10.93 15.85
C VAL A 86 -7.70 -10.48 15.01
N PRO A 87 -7.42 -9.16 14.93
CA PRO A 87 -6.25 -8.66 14.22
C PRO A 87 -4.97 -9.04 14.97
N LYS A 88 -4.13 -9.89 14.37
CA LYS A 88 -2.82 -10.29 14.92
C LYS A 88 -1.72 -9.26 14.67
N THR A 89 -1.90 -8.38 13.68
CA THR A 89 -0.93 -7.37 13.27
C THR A 89 -1.68 -6.07 13.00
N VAL A 90 -1.24 -4.98 13.63
CA VAL A 90 -1.76 -3.63 13.40
C VAL A 90 -0.67 -2.83 12.69
N MET A 91 -0.99 -2.28 11.53
CA MET A 91 -0.11 -1.34 10.81
C MET A 91 -0.54 0.08 11.20
N ILE A 92 0.31 0.77 11.96
CA ILE A 92 0.10 2.17 12.34
C ILE A 92 0.99 3.03 11.45
N ASP A 93 0.40 3.91 10.64
CA ASP A 93 1.16 4.98 9.99
C ASP A 93 0.99 6.28 10.79
N ALA A 94 2.07 7.05 10.88
CA ALA A 94 2.04 8.38 11.46
C ALA A 94 2.31 9.40 10.35
N THR A 95 1.35 10.29 10.10
CA THR A 95 1.57 11.47 9.27
C THR A 95 2.04 12.61 10.17
N TYR A 96 3.35 12.83 10.23
CA TYR A 96 3.91 14.02 10.89
C TYR A 96 4.08 15.14 9.85
N LEU A 97 3.29 16.21 9.97
CA LEU A 97 3.54 17.47 9.29
C LEU A 97 4.10 18.47 10.31
N LYS A 98 5.35 18.92 10.10
CA LYS A 98 5.93 19.99 10.91
C LYS A 98 5.22 21.30 10.57
N ALA A 99 4.37 21.78 11.47
CA ALA A 99 3.75 23.09 11.33
C ALA A 99 4.81 24.20 11.49
N HIS A 100 4.84 25.16 10.58
CA HIS A 100 5.67 26.36 10.75
C HIS A 100 5.10 27.22 11.88
N ARG A 101 5.95 27.96 12.59
CA ARG A 101 5.55 28.83 13.73
C ARG A 101 4.47 29.88 13.42
N THR A 102 4.23 30.17 12.14
CA THR A 102 3.19 31.10 11.66
C THR A 102 1.88 30.42 11.23
N ALA A 103 1.76 29.09 11.36
CA ALA A 103 0.53 28.37 11.01
C ALA A 103 -0.68 28.75 11.89
N THR A 104 -0.46 29.47 13.00
CA THR A 104 -1.50 29.88 13.96
C THR A 104 -2.01 31.31 13.81
N SER A 105 -1.55 32.10 12.82
CA SER A 105 -1.88 33.54 12.78
C SER A 105 -3.10 33.93 11.93
N LEU A 106 -3.91 33.00 11.42
CA LEU A 106 -5.18 33.36 10.78
C LEU A 106 -6.24 33.70 11.85
N ARG A 107 -6.17 34.93 12.37
CA ARG A 107 -7.31 35.57 13.04
C ARG A 107 -8.45 35.60 12.02
N SER A 108 -9.51 34.84 12.27
CA SER A 108 -10.77 34.94 11.51
C SER A 108 -11.19 36.41 11.45
N LYS A 109 -11.30 36.98 10.24
CA LYS A 109 -11.95 38.28 10.05
C LYS A 109 -13.42 38.07 10.40
N LYS A 110 -13.78 38.34 11.65
CA LYS A 110 -15.16 38.48 12.11
C LYS A 110 -15.71 39.78 11.49
N GLY A 111 -16.08 39.73 10.22
CA GLY A 111 -16.79 40.79 9.52
C GLY A 111 -18.25 40.81 9.96
N GLY A 112 -18.51 41.32 11.16
CA GLY A 112 -19.87 41.71 11.56
C GLY A 112 -20.22 43.03 10.90
N GLN A 113 -21.29 43.06 10.11
CA GLN A 113 -21.85 44.29 9.56
C GLN A 113 -22.29 45.20 10.72
N ALA A 114 -21.73 46.40 10.80
CA ALA A 114 -22.26 47.46 11.65
C ALA A 114 -23.49 48.07 10.95
N THR A 115 -24.68 47.67 11.38
CA THR A 115 -25.92 48.39 11.06
C THR A 115 -25.88 49.74 11.76
N ARG A 116 -25.70 50.83 11.00
CA ARG A 116 -25.97 52.20 11.50
C ARG A 116 -27.48 52.44 11.44
N GLY A 117 -28.12 52.46 12.61
CA GLY A 117 -29.47 52.97 12.77
C GLY A 117 -29.47 54.49 12.65
N ALA A 118 -30.46 55.01 11.92
CA ALA A 118 -30.78 56.43 11.83
C ALA A 118 -31.57 56.87 13.06
N VAL A 119 -31.14 57.96 13.69
CA VAL A 119 -31.97 59.05 14.26
C VAL A 119 -31.15 60.34 14.10
#